data_AF-A0AAV1VDT2-F1
#
_entry.id   AF-A0AAV1VDT2-F1
#
_cell.length_a   1.000
_cell.length_b   1.000
_cell.length_c   1.000
_cell.angle_alpha   90.00
_cell.angle_beta   90.00
_cell.angle_gamma   90.00
#
_symmetry.space_group_name_H-M   'P 1'
#
loop_
_entity.id
_entity.type
_entity.pdbx_description
1 polymer ?
#
loop_
_entity_poly.entity_id
_entity_poly.type
_entity_poly.pdbx_seq_one_letter_code
_entity_poly.pdbx_strand_id
1 'polypeptide(L)'
;MEADVDGIDVDDDDDDDAGIFSIANDRQSEDDDTLTGEENVLSAVHTKRTAVDKDESAEEFLLTREAVVRFVQDIADALDRQKRNADKHGRTKILSFIEADLVLLSTVNLPKHAVKNVGSSKLLPRYIGLFRVLRRMGNA
;
A
#
# COMPACT_ATOMS: atom_id res chain seq x y z
N MET A 1 46.34 -11.97 -23.07
CA MET A 1 44.87 -12.00 -23.13
C MET A 1 44.41 -12.56 -21.79
N GLU A 2 44.77 -11.84 -20.73
CA GLU A 2 43.98 -10.72 -20.16
C GLU A 2 42.84 -11.30 -19.33
N ALA A 3 43.12 -11.34 -18.03
CA ALA A 3 42.11 -11.39 -17.00
C ALA A 3 41.61 -9.96 -16.84
N ASP A 4 40.33 -9.74 -17.09
CA ASP A 4 39.67 -8.50 -16.72
C ASP A 4 39.04 -8.68 -15.34
N VAL A 5 39.56 -7.83 -14.46
CA VAL A 5 39.15 -7.53 -13.10
C VAL A 5 38.04 -6.47 -13.20
N ASP A 6 37.00 -6.60 -12.39
CA ASP A 6 36.19 -5.52 -11.77
C ASP A 6 34.94 -6.22 -11.18
N GLY A 7 34.66 -6.27 -9.87
CA GLY A 7 34.94 -5.29 -8.84
C GLY A 7 33.84 -4.25 -8.82
N ILE A 8 32.78 -4.47 -8.02
CA ILE A 8 31.98 -3.45 -7.34
C ILE A 8 30.99 -4.19 -6.41
N ASP A 9 31.29 -4.13 -5.12
CA ASP A 9 30.34 -4.27 -4.04
C ASP A 9 29.41 -3.06 -4.09
N VAL A 10 28.09 -3.29 -4.08
CA VAL A 10 27.11 -2.23 -3.79
C VAL A 10 26.34 -2.69 -2.58
N ASP A 11 26.89 -2.32 -1.42
CA ASP A 11 26.15 -2.17 -0.18
C ASP A 11 25.26 -0.92 -0.36
N ASP A 12 24.01 -1.10 -0.76
CA ASP A 12 23.00 -0.04 -0.67
C ASP A 12 22.36 -0.08 0.73
N ASP A 13 23.18 0.26 1.72
CA ASP A 13 22.73 0.88 2.97
C ASP A 13 22.39 2.34 2.66
N ASP A 14 21.20 2.59 2.10
CA ASP A 14 20.60 3.92 2.06
C ASP A 14 19.49 3.99 3.11
N ASP A 15 19.94 4.15 4.36
CA ASP A 15 19.25 4.91 5.40
C ASP A 15 19.11 6.36 4.91
N ASP A 16 18.02 6.66 4.19
CA ASP A 16 17.59 8.04 3.96
C ASP A 16 16.28 8.32 4.70
N ASP A 17 16.50 8.94 5.86
CA ASP A 17 15.59 9.59 6.78
C ASP A 17 14.56 10.50 6.09
N ALA A 18 13.36 9.98 5.85
CA ALA A 18 12.19 10.84 5.60
C ALA A 18 11.62 11.33 6.94
N GLY A 19 12.17 12.45 7.41
CA GLY A 19 11.81 13.16 8.63
C GLY A 19 10.30 13.41 8.79
N ILE A 20 9.76 12.99 9.93
CA ILE A 20 8.42 13.32 10.40
C ILE A 20 8.56 14.27 11.60
N PHE A 21 8.46 15.57 11.30
CA PHE A 21 8.06 16.70 12.15
C PHE A 21 8.68 16.81 13.56
N SER A 22 9.75 17.60 13.67
CA SER A 22 10.07 18.27 14.95
C SER A 22 9.05 19.38 15.21
N ILE A 23 8.15 19.19 16.18
CA ILE A 23 7.36 20.28 16.74
C ILE A 23 8.28 21.06 17.68
N ALA A 24 8.99 22.05 17.14
CA ALA A 24 9.72 23.02 17.94
C ALA A 24 8.69 23.96 18.59
N ASN A 25 8.42 23.74 19.86
CA ASN A 25 7.66 24.66 20.69
C ASN A 25 8.68 25.54 21.42
N ASP A 26 9.19 26.58 20.76
CA ASP A 26 10.11 27.51 21.39
C ASP A 26 9.40 28.82 21.72
N ARG A 27 9.10 28.96 23.01
CA ARG A 27 8.79 30.23 23.65
C ARG A 27 10.13 30.89 23.96
N GLN A 28 10.37 32.09 23.46
CA GLN A 28 11.14 33.08 24.21
C GLN A 28 10.80 34.50 23.76
N SER A 29 10.36 35.27 24.76
CA SER A 29 10.21 36.71 24.77
C SER A 29 11.57 37.37 24.89
N GLU A 30 11.85 38.39 24.10
CA GLU A 30 12.79 39.44 24.50
C GLU A 30 12.23 40.80 24.04
N ASP A 31 11.99 41.64 25.03
CA ASP A 31 11.68 43.05 24.90
C ASP A 31 12.93 43.78 24.37
N ASP A 32 12.79 44.56 23.30
CA ASP A 32 13.77 45.58 22.92
C ASP A 32 13.04 46.91 22.63
N ASP A 33 13.26 47.86 23.52
CA ASP A 33 12.74 49.22 23.47
C ASP A 33 13.58 50.05 22.49
N THR A 34 12.96 50.53 21.41
CA THR A 34 13.45 51.77 20.78
C THR A 34 12.29 52.62 20.26
N LEU A 35 12.00 53.70 20.98
CA LEU A 35 11.10 54.75 20.57
C LEU A 35 11.78 55.67 19.55
N THR A 36 11.30 55.68 18.31
CA THR A 36 11.39 56.87 17.44
C THR A 36 10.03 57.10 16.82
N GLY A 37 9.43 58.23 17.17
CA GLY A 37 8.16 58.69 16.63
C GLY A 37 8.26 59.14 15.18
N GLU A 38 7.09 59.52 14.66
CA GLU A 38 6.79 59.87 13.26
C GLU A 38 6.55 58.59 12.44
N GLU A 39 5.42 58.31 11.80
CA GLU A 39 4.38 59.13 11.20
C GLU A 39 3.04 58.37 11.08
N ASN A 40 1.97 59.01 11.54
CA ASN A 40 0.61 58.49 11.56
C ASN A 40 -0.09 58.64 10.19
N VAL A 41 0.28 57.81 9.21
CA VAL A 41 -0.43 57.74 7.89
C VAL A 41 -0.71 56.33 7.39
N LEU A 42 -0.31 55.27 8.11
CA LEU A 42 -0.43 53.89 7.64
C LEU A 42 -1.59 53.08 8.26
N SER A 43 -2.26 53.53 9.32
CA SER A 43 -3.21 52.69 10.09
C SER A 43 -4.50 52.32 9.33
N ALA A 44 -4.93 53.15 8.38
CA ALA A 44 -6.15 52.90 7.60
C ALA A 44 -5.98 51.80 6.53
N VAL A 45 -4.77 51.63 5.99
CA VAL A 45 -4.48 50.62 4.96
C VAL A 45 -4.22 49.25 5.60
N HIS A 46 -3.62 49.22 6.80
CA HIS A 46 -3.41 47.97 7.55
C HIS A 46 -4.74 47.37 8.06
N THR A 47 -5.70 48.20 8.46
CA THR A 47 -7.01 47.70 8.92
C THR A 47 -7.84 47.08 7.78
N LYS A 48 -7.70 47.56 6.53
CA LYS A 48 -8.41 46.97 5.38
C LYS A 48 -7.78 45.68 4.85
N ARG A 49 -6.45 45.55 4.90
CA ARG A 49 -5.74 44.33 4.46
C ARG A 49 -6.02 43.15 5.38
N THR A 50 -5.93 43.36 6.70
CA THR A 50 -6.15 42.30 7.70
C THR A 50 -7.55 41.68 7.73
N ALA A 51 -8.55 42.31 7.11
CA ALA A 51 -9.89 41.74 6.97
C ALA A 51 -10.00 40.85 5.73
N VAL A 52 -9.48 41.30 4.59
CA VAL A 52 -9.44 40.54 3.34
C VAL A 52 -8.56 39.29 3.49
N ASP A 53 -7.40 39.41 4.14
CA ASP A 53 -6.50 38.27 4.39
C ASP A 53 -7.13 37.21 5.31
N LYS A 54 -8.04 37.60 6.22
CA LYS A 54 -8.76 36.68 7.11
C LYS A 54 -9.90 35.97 6.39
N ASP A 55 -10.59 36.66 5.50
CA ASP A 55 -11.65 36.07 4.68
C ASP A 55 -11.04 35.07 3.67
N GLU A 56 -9.94 35.42 3.01
CA GLU A 56 -9.19 34.50 2.13
C GLU A 56 -8.65 33.28 2.90
N SER A 57 -8.08 33.50 4.09
CA SER A 57 -7.61 32.41 4.97
C SER A 57 -8.75 31.51 5.47
N ALA A 58 -9.94 32.08 5.71
CA ALA A 58 -11.12 31.31 6.09
C ALA A 58 -11.67 30.48 4.93
N GLU A 59 -11.67 31.03 3.71
CA GLU A 59 -12.06 30.30 2.51
C GLU A 59 -11.12 29.13 2.21
N GLU A 60 -9.80 29.35 2.29
CA GLU A 60 -8.80 28.29 2.14
C GLU A 60 -8.98 27.17 3.17
N PHE A 61 -9.25 27.52 4.44
CA PHE A 61 -9.53 26.56 5.49
C PHE A 61 -10.80 25.73 5.21
N LEU A 62 -11.87 26.38 4.74
CA LEU A 62 -13.11 25.70 4.39
C LEU A 62 -12.93 24.76 3.19
N LEU A 63 -12.21 25.20 2.15
CA LEU A 63 -11.86 24.39 0.98
C LEU A 63 -11.03 23.17 1.38
N THR A 64 -10.03 23.37 2.24
CA THR A 64 -9.17 22.30 2.74
C THR A 64 -9.98 21.29 3.56
N ARG A 65 -10.84 21.78 4.45
CA ARG A 65 -11.72 20.91 5.25
C ARG A 65 -12.66 20.11 4.37
N GLU A 66 -13.25 20.74 3.37
CA GLU A 66 -14.14 20.05 2.42
C GLU A 66 -13.40 18.98 1.61
N ALA A 67 -12.20 19.30 1.12
CA ALA A 67 -11.36 18.35 0.40
C ALA A 67 -11.02 17.13 1.26
N VAL A 68 -10.69 17.33 2.54
CA VAL A 68 -10.42 16.23 3.48
C VAL A 68 -11.66 15.38 3.73
N VAL A 69 -12.84 16.00 3.93
CA VAL A 69 -14.09 15.27 4.15
C VAL A 69 -14.43 14.41 2.93
N ARG A 70 -14.33 14.98 1.72
CA ARG A 70 -14.57 14.26 0.46
C ARG A 70 -13.56 13.12 0.27
N PHE A 71 -12.29 13.37 0.55
CA PHE A 71 -11.24 12.35 0.44
C PHE A 71 -11.53 11.13 1.32
N VAL A 72 -11.94 11.34 2.57
CA VAL A 72 -12.31 10.25 3.48
C VAL A 72 -13.54 9.49 2.96
N GLN A 73 -14.56 10.20 2.48
CA GLN A 73 -15.77 9.60 1.91
C GLN A 73 -15.46 8.79 0.64
N ASP A 74 -14.66 9.33 -0.26
CA ASP A 74 -14.27 8.67 -1.51
C ASP A 74 -13.50 7.37 -1.25
N ILE A 75 -12.61 7.36 -0.24
CA ILE A 75 -11.91 6.15 0.19
C ILE A 75 -12.89 5.12 0.77
N ALA A 76 -13.81 5.54 1.65
CA ALA A 76 -14.81 4.65 2.21
C ALA A 76 -15.68 4.01 1.10
N ASP A 77 -16.15 4.81 0.15
CA ASP A 77 -16.95 4.36 -0.99
C ASP A 77 -16.16 3.47 -1.94
N ALA A 78 -14.86 3.74 -2.15
CA ALA A 78 -13.98 2.89 -2.93
C ALA A 78 -13.77 1.53 -2.26
N LEU A 79 -13.54 1.50 -0.95
CA LEU A 79 -13.40 0.25 -0.17
C LEU A 79 -14.68 -0.59 -0.22
N ASP A 80 -15.85 0.04 -0.03
CA ASP A 80 -17.13 -0.67 -0.13
C ASP A 80 -17.38 -1.22 -1.53
N ARG A 81 -17.00 -0.48 -2.57
CA ARG A 81 -17.02 -0.98 -3.96
C ARG A 81 -16.10 -2.18 -4.15
N GLN A 82 -14.87 -2.12 -3.64
CA GLN A 82 -13.93 -3.24 -3.72
C GLN A 82 -14.44 -4.48 -2.98
N LYS A 83 -14.93 -4.32 -1.75
CA LYS A 83 -15.50 -5.41 -0.96
C LYS A 83 -16.68 -6.05 -1.67
N ARG A 84 -17.64 -5.25 -2.13
CA ARG A 84 -18.81 -5.76 -2.87
C ARG A 84 -18.40 -6.48 -4.15
N ASN A 85 -17.36 -5.98 -4.84
CA ASN A 85 -16.85 -6.63 -6.04
C ASN A 85 -16.14 -7.95 -5.71
N ALA A 86 -15.37 -7.99 -4.62
CA ALA A 86 -14.69 -9.17 -4.11
C ALA A 86 -15.67 -10.23 -3.56
N ASP A 87 -16.77 -9.81 -2.93
CA ASP A 87 -17.81 -10.71 -2.45
C ASP A 87 -18.61 -11.30 -3.62
N LYS A 88 -18.92 -10.49 -4.64
CA LYS A 88 -19.65 -10.93 -5.84
C LYS A 88 -18.82 -11.82 -6.77
N HIS A 89 -17.56 -11.48 -6.95
CA HIS A 89 -16.66 -12.17 -7.90
C HIS A 89 -15.60 -13.04 -7.19
N GLY A 90 -15.70 -13.16 -5.88
CA GLY A 90 -14.84 -13.99 -5.05
C GLY A 90 -14.91 -15.45 -5.45
N ARG A 91 -13.76 -16.13 -5.30
CA ARG A 91 -13.52 -17.57 -5.50
C ARG A 91 -14.49 -18.29 -6.44
N THR A 92 -14.48 -17.88 -7.71
CA THR A 92 -15.24 -18.52 -8.80
C THR A 92 -14.53 -19.73 -9.41
N LYS A 93 -13.23 -19.93 -9.15
CA LYS A 93 -12.50 -21.10 -9.63
C LYS A 93 -12.55 -22.27 -8.65
N ILE A 94 -13.76 -22.79 -8.42
CA ILE A 94 -13.91 -24.14 -7.87
C ILE A 94 -13.66 -25.10 -9.03
N LEU A 95 -12.44 -25.60 -9.15
CA LEU A 95 -12.11 -26.63 -10.14
C LEU A 95 -12.69 -27.95 -9.68
N SER A 96 -13.96 -28.19 -10.01
CA SER A 96 -14.63 -29.46 -9.77
C SER A 96 -14.32 -30.43 -10.92
N PHE A 97 -13.89 -31.63 -10.59
CA PHE A 97 -13.67 -32.68 -11.59
C PHE A 97 -15.01 -33.34 -11.99
N ILE A 98 -15.15 -33.63 -13.29
CA ILE A 98 -16.28 -34.36 -13.88
C ILE A 98 -15.82 -35.79 -14.20
N GLU A 99 -16.76 -36.74 -14.25
CA GLU A 99 -16.46 -38.09 -14.72
C GLU A 99 -15.89 -38.06 -16.14
N ALA A 100 -14.96 -38.96 -16.42
CA ALA A 100 -14.15 -39.04 -17.64
C ALA A 100 -13.11 -37.94 -17.87
N ASP A 101 -13.01 -36.90 -17.03
CA ASP A 101 -11.94 -35.89 -17.10
C ASP A 101 -10.56 -36.54 -16.95
N LEU A 102 -9.58 -35.95 -17.64
CA LEU A 102 -8.17 -36.32 -17.50
C LEU A 102 -7.51 -35.41 -16.47
N VAL A 103 -7.04 -36.00 -15.38
CA VAL A 103 -6.44 -35.29 -14.24
C VAL A 103 -5.06 -35.83 -13.94
N LEU A 104 -4.21 -34.98 -13.35
CA LEU A 104 -2.93 -35.42 -12.80
C LEU A 104 -3.10 -35.76 -11.32
N LEU A 105 -2.57 -36.89 -10.89
CA LEU A 105 -2.68 -37.34 -9.50
C LEU A 105 -1.54 -36.74 -8.68
N SER A 106 -1.87 -36.05 -7.59
CA SER A 106 -0.89 -35.52 -6.64
C SER A 106 -0.20 -36.65 -5.88
N THR A 107 1.13 -36.59 -5.75
CA THR A 107 1.91 -37.59 -5.02
C THR A 107 1.97 -37.34 -3.51
N VAL A 108 1.51 -36.18 -3.03
CA VAL A 108 1.62 -35.75 -1.62
C VAL A 108 0.90 -36.71 -0.66
N ASN A 109 -0.26 -37.22 -1.07
CA ASN A 109 -1.11 -38.06 -0.22
C ASN A 109 -1.03 -39.55 -0.60
N LEU A 110 -0.09 -39.93 -1.46
CA LEU A 110 0.09 -41.31 -1.84
C LEU A 110 0.96 -42.05 -0.81
N PRO A 111 0.73 -43.36 -0.61
CA PRO A 111 1.63 -44.17 0.19
C PRO A 111 3.07 -44.09 -0.33
N LYS A 112 4.06 -44.06 0.56
CA LYS A 112 5.49 -43.94 0.20
C LYS A 112 5.99 -45.04 -0.76
N HIS A 113 5.37 -46.21 -0.74
CA HIS A 113 5.69 -47.32 -1.62
C HIS A 113 4.98 -47.25 -2.98
N ALA A 114 3.95 -46.40 -3.14
CA ALA A 114 3.19 -46.27 -4.37
C ALA A 114 3.94 -45.47 -5.45
N VAL A 115 4.90 -44.63 -5.05
CA VAL A 115 5.77 -43.87 -5.95
C VAL A 115 7.21 -44.27 -5.69
N LYS A 116 7.86 -44.88 -6.69
CA LYS A 116 9.26 -45.31 -6.58
C LYS A 116 10.17 -44.08 -6.45
N ASN A 117 10.82 -43.93 -5.30
CA ASN A 117 11.80 -42.87 -5.06
C ASN A 117 13.21 -43.31 -5.49
N VAL A 118 13.94 -42.41 -6.13
CA VAL A 118 15.36 -42.59 -6.42
C VAL A 118 16.13 -41.77 -5.38
N GLY A 119 16.34 -42.37 -4.21
CA GLY A 119 17.16 -41.80 -3.13
C GLY A 119 16.52 -40.72 -2.26
N SER A 120 15.61 -39.88 -2.77
CA SER A 120 14.97 -38.79 -2.01
C SER A 120 13.57 -38.44 -2.51
N SER A 121 12.69 -37.96 -1.62
CA SER A 121 11.36 -37.45 -1.97
C SER A 121 11.39 -36.07 -2.64
N LYS A 122 12.49 -35.31 -2.50
CA LYS A 122 12.61 -33.95 -3.06
C LYS A 122 12.71 -33.93 -4.59
N LEU A 123 13.15 -35.03 -5.20
CA LEU A 123 13.30 -35.17 -6.64
C LEU A 123 12.10 -35.86 -7.31
N LEU A 124 11.06 -36.18 -6.53
CA LEU A 124 9.86 -36.80 -7.08
C LEU A 124 8.98 -35.76 -7.77
N PRO A 125 8.34 -36.11 -8.91
CA PRO A 125 7.29 -35.29 -9.49
C PRO A 125 6.16 -35.04 -8.48
N ARG A 126 5.71 -33.79 -8.41
CA ARG A 126 4.56 -33.40 -7.57
C ARG A 126 3.26 -34.02 -8.06
N TYR A 127 3.14 -34.21 -9.38
CA TYR A 127 1.99 -34.83 -10.03
C TYR A 127 2.47 -35.95 -10.94
N ILE A 128 1.70 -37.03 -11.02
CA ILE A 128 1.97 -38.19 -11.85
C ILE A 128 0.79 -38.52 -12.74
N GLY A 129 1.10 -39.05 -13.92
CA GLY A 129 0.18 -39.71 -14.85
C GLY A 129 -0.99 -38.86 -15.35
N LEU A 130 -1.60 -39.28 -16.45
CA LEU A 130 -2.94 -38.84 -16.82
C LEU A 130 -3.92 -39.92 -16.36
N PHE A 131 -4.76 -39.59 -15.40
CA PHE A 131 -5.79 -40.48 -14.88
C PHE A 131 -7.16 -40.03 -15.34
N ARG A 132 -8.03 -41.00 -15.62
CA ARG A 132 -9.44 -40.74 -15.89
C ARG A 132 -10.24 -40.75 -14.59
N VAL A 133 -11.01 -39.70 -14.35
CA VAL A 133 -11.95 -39.67 -13.21
C VAL A 133 -13.07 -40.67 -13.46
N LEU A 134 -13.21 -41.68 -12.60
CA LEU A 134 -14.27 -42.67 -12.72
C LEU A 134 -15.58 -42.21 -12.08
N ARG A 135 -15.48 -41.63 -10.88
CA ARG A 135 -16.61 -41.17 -10.09
C ARG A 135 -16.15 -40.10 -9.10
N ARG A 136 -16.95 -39.05 -8.92
CA ARG A 136 -16.73 -38.06 -7.86
C ARG A 136 -17.45 -38.49 -6.58
N MET A 137 -16.74 -38.48 -5.46
CA MET A 137 -17.31 -38.73 -4.14
C MET A 137 -17.50 -37.39 -3.42
N GLY A 138 -18.76 -36.97 -3.24
CA GLY A 138 -19.12 -35.70 -2.61
C GLY A 138 -19.15 -34.50 -3.57
N ASN A 139 -19.55 -33.35 -3.04
CA ASN A 139 -19.48 -32.05 -3.72
C ASN A 139 -18.37 -31.23 -3.05
N ALA A 140 -17.48 -30.64 -3.85
CA ALA A 140 -16.47 -29.69 -3.44
C ALA A 140 -16.86 -28.30 -3.93
#